data_AF-A0A2N4YIN5-F1
#
_entry.id   AF-A0A2N4YIN5-F1
#
_cell.length_a   1.000
_cell.length_b   1.000
_cell.length_c   1.000
_cell.angle_alpha   90.00
_cell.angle_beta   90.00
_cell.angle_gamma   90.00
#
_symmetry.space_group_name_H-M   'P 1'
#
loop_
_entity.id
_entity.type
_entity.pdbx_description
1 polymer ?
#
loop_
_entity_poly.entity_id
_entity_poly.type
_entity_poly.pdbx_seq_one_letter_code
_entity_poly.pdbx_strand_id
1 'polypeptide(L)' 'MEKTLTQGRAMPHTIHLAITEHGAWRVLAVAAMTLLRTVFAPVEADPTERLSEHLRRDIGLPPRGSPLPEAPMLPVRW' A
#
# COMPACT_ATOMS: atom_id res chain seq x y z
N MET A 1 -12.11 -17.52 19.38
CA MET A 1 -10.78 -17.63 18.75
C MET A 1 -10.38 -16.25 18.26
N GLU A 2 -9.80 -15.45 19.13
CA GLU A 2 -9.41 -14.08 18.86
C GLU A 2 -7.98 -14.08 18.30
N LYS A 3 -7.81 -13.69 17.04
CA LYS A 3 -6.49 -13.55 16.43
C LYS A 3 -5.99 -12.14 16.73
N THR A 4 -5.21 -12.01 17.81
CA THR A 4 -4.49 -10.78 18.13
C THR A 4 -3.39 -10.56 17.10
N LEU A 5 -3.68 -9.74 16.08
CA LEU A 5 -2.67 -9.17 15.20
C LEU A 5 -1.92 -8.10 15.99
N THR A 6 -0.94 -8.54 16.79
CA THR A 6 0.06 -7.65 17.38
C THR A 6 0.90 -7.09 16.23
N GLN A 7 0.46 -5.99 15.62
CA GLN A 7 1.33 -5.16 14.82
C GLN A 7 2.38 -4.60 15.77
N GLY A 8 3.52 -5.28 15.84
CA GLY A 8 4.70 -4.80 16.55
C GLY A 8 5.02 -3.41 16.03
N ARG A 9 4.99 -2.43 16.94
CA ARG A 9 5.45 -1.07 16.67
C ARG A 9 6.87 -1.16 16.15
N ALA A 10 7.07 -0.92 14.86
CA ALA A 10 8.39 -0.81 14.27
C ALA A 10 9.09 0.39 14.90
N MET A 11 9.83 0.16 15.99
CA MET A 11 10.83 1.11 16.44
C MET A 11 11.85 1.26 15.31
N PRO A 12 12.36 2.47 15.03
CA PRO A 12 13.37 2.66 14.00
C PRO A 12 14.66 1.94 14.42
N HIS A 13 14.73 0.64 14.10
CA HIS A 13 15.94 -0.15 14.23
C HIS A 13 16.86 0.26 13.09
N THR A 14 18.03 0.77 13.43
CA THR A 14 19.07 1.07 12.44
C THR A 14 19.43 -0.22 11.71
N ILE A 15 19.54 -0.15 10.37
CA ILE A 15 19.85 -1.30 9.51
C ILE A 15 21.08 -2.07 10.01
N HIS A 16 22.06 -1.35 10.58
CA HIS A 16 23.24 -1.92 11.19
C HIS A 16 22.91 -2.96 12.29
N LEU A 17 21.97 -2.65 13.19
CA LEU A 17 21.55 -3.54 14.26
C LEU A 17 20.91 -4.82 13.71
N ALA A 18 20.03 -4.67 12.70
CA ALA A 18 19.41 -5.81 12.04
C ALA A 18 20.44 -6.71 11.33
N ILE A 19 21.48 -6.12 10.73
CA ILE A 19 22.58 -6.89 10.11
C ILE A 19 23.40 -7.62 11.17
N THR A 20 23.69 -6.99 12.31
CA THR A 20 24.43 -7.64 13.40
C THR A 20 23.66 -8.77 14.06
N GLU A 21 22.34 -8.64 14.21
CA GLU A 21 21.50 -9.66 14.87
C GLU A 21 21.10 -10.81 13.95
N HIS A 22 20.92 -10.56 12.67
CA HIS A 22 20.33 -11.53 11.73
C HIS A 22 21.23 -11.89 10.54
N GLY A 23 22.34 -11.17 10.36
CA GLY A 23 23.25 -11.35 9.23
C GLY A 23 22.77 -10.65 7.95
N ALA A 24 23.73 -10.12 7.20
CA ALA A 24 23.47 -9.31 6.00
C ALA A 24 22.63 -10.03 4.95
N TRP A 25 22.87 -11.32 4.71
CA TRP A 25 22.16 -12.10 3.70
C TRP A 25 20.66 -12.25 4.00
N ARG A 26 20.30 -12.45 5.28
CA ARG A 26 18.90 -12.57 5.69
C ARG A 26 18.18 -11.24 5.58
N VAL A 27 18.84 -10.15 6.00
CA VAL A 27 18.29 -8.80 5.87
C VAL A 27 18.06 -8.46 4.39
N LEU A 28 19.02 -8.76 3.52
CA LEU A 28 18.90 -8.53 2.08
C LEU A 28 17.76 -9.37 1.46
N ALA A 29 17.67 -10.65 1.79
CA ALA A 29 16.61 -11.52 1.28
C ALA A 29 15.21 -11.05 1.70
N VAL A 30 15.05 -10.63 2.97
CA VAL A 30 13.77 -10.10 3.47
C VAL A 30 13.43 -8.78 2.79
N ALA A 31 14.39 -7.86 2.66
CA ALA A 31 14.19 -6.60 1.95
C ALA A 31 13.81 -6.79 0.48
N ALA A 32 14.46 -7.74 -0.21
CA ALA A 32 14.10 -8.10 -1.58
C ALA A 32 12.69 -8.70 -1.65
N MET A 33 12.34 -9.60 -0.74
CA MET A 33 11.00 -10.19 -0.68
C MET A 33 9.90 -9.16 -0.36
N THR A 34 10.15 -8.17 0.51
CA THR A 34 9.16 -7.12 0.78
C THR A 34 8.94 -6.23 -0.44
N LEU A 35 10.00 -5.86 -1.17
CA LEU A 35 9.86 -5.12 -2.43
C LEU A 35 9.06 -5.91 -3.47
N LEU A 36 9.38 -7.20 -3.65
CA LEU A 36 8.64 -8.07 -4.57
C LEU A 36 7.18 -8.21 -4.13
N ARG A 37 6.92 -8.41 -2.83
CA ARG A 37 5.56 -8.54 -2.30
C ARG A 37 4.72 -7.29 -2.50
N THR A 38 5.30 -6.09 -2.47
CA THR A 38 4.55 -4.86 -2.79
C THR A 38 4.15 -4.77 -4.26
N VAL A 39 4.97 -5.29 -5.16
CA VAL A 39 4.65 -5.34 -6.60
C VAL A 39 3.57 -6.36 -6.91
N PHE A 40 3.59 -7.51 -6.22
CA PHE A 40 2.60 -8.57 -6.39
C PHE A 40 1.45 -8.51 -5.38
N ALA A 41 1.34 -7.43 -4.61
CA ALA A 41 0.21 -7.27 -3.71
C ALA A 41 -1.07 -7.23 -4.56
N PRO A 42 -2.07 -8.07 -4.28
CA PRO A 42 -3.34 -7.99 -4.98
C PRO A 42 -3.88 -6.58 -4.82
N VAL A 43 -4.23 -5.93 -5.94
CA VAL A 43 -4.91 -4.65 -5.93
C VAL A 43 -6.21 -4.88 -5.17
N GLU A 44 -6.30 -4.32 -3.97
CA GLU A 44 -7.51 -4.41 -3.18
C GLU A 44 -8.60 -3.67 -3.96
N ALA A 45 -9.67 -4.40 -4.29
CA ALA A 45 -10.76 -3.85 -5.08
C ALA A 45 -11.28 -2.60 -4.38
N ASP A 46 -11.35 -1.49 -5.12
CA ASP A 46 -11.80 -0.21 -4.56
C ASP A 46 -13.21 -0.43 -3.97
N PRO A 47 -13.44 -0.15 -2.67
CA PRO A 47 -14.75 -0.31 -2.04
C PRO A 47 -15.86 0.44 -2.78
N THR A 48 -15.52 1.49 -3.54
CA THR A 48 -16.47 2.24 -4.36
C THR A 48 -16.96 1.49 -5.61
N GLU A 49 -16.30 0.40 -6.01
CA GLU A 49 -16.75 -0.47 -7.11
C GLU A 49 -18.08 -1.17 -6.82
N ARG A 50 -18.48 -1.26 -5.55
CA ARG A 50 -19.77 -1.86 -5.17
C ARG A 50 -20.92 -0.85 -5.18
N LEU A 51 -20.64 0.45 -5.24
CA LEU A 51 -21.65 1.50 -5.20
C LEU A 51 -22.44 1.58 -6.51
N SER A 52 -23.77 1.66 -6.43
CA SER A 52 -24.61 1.91 -7.61
C SER A 52 -24.29 3.27 -8.24
N GLU A 53 -24.58 3.42 -9.53
CA GLU A 53 -24.25 4.65 -10.28
C GLU A 53 -24.94 5.89 -9.68
N HIS A 54 -26.14 5.73 -9.16
CA HIS A 54 -26.85 6.79 -8.45
C HIS A 54 -26.10 7.22 -7.18
N LEU A 55 -25.67 6.27 -6.35
CA LEU A 55 -24.90 6.56 -5.14
C LEU A 55 -23.54 7.19 -5.47
N ARG A 56 -22.88 6.75 -6.54
CA ARG A 56 -21.62 7.36 -7.03
C ARG A 56 -21.83 8.82 -7.38
N ARG A 57 -22.89 9.13 -8.14
CA ARG A 57 -23.24 10.52 -8.48
C ARG A 57 -23.55 11.35 -7.24
N ASP A 58 -24.27 10.80 -6.28
CA ASP A 58 -24.68 11.53 -5.06
C ASP A 58 -23.47 11.93 -4.19
N ILE A 59 -22.41 11.12 -4.16
CA ILE A 59 -21.18 11.43 -3.42
C ILE A 59 -20.09 12.09 -4.29
N GLY A 60 -20.41 12.43 -5.55
CA GLY A 60 -19.50 13.11 -6.47
C GLY A 60 -18.40 12.23 -7.09
N LEU A 61 -18.55 10.89 -7.06
CA LEU A 61 -17.66 9.99 -7.78
C LEU A 61 -17.97 9.95 -9.28
N PRO A 62 -16.94 9.78 -10.14
CA PRO A 62 -17.13 9.63 -11.57
C PRO A 62 -17.85 8.32 -11.92
N PRO A 63 -18.54 8.26 -13.07
CA PRO A 63 -19.19 7.04 -13.55
C PRO A 63 -18.17 5.94 -13.79
N ARG A 64 -18.58 4.68 -13.58
CA ARG A 64 -17.69 3.53 -13.79
C ARG A 64 -17.20 3.50 -15.24
N GLY A 65 -15.90 3.25 -15.44
CA GLY A 65 -15.29 3.20 -16.78
C GLY A 65 -15.08 4.56 -17.44
N SER A 66 -15.36 5.67 -16.74
CA SER A 66 -14.85 6.97 -17.15
C SER A 66 -13.33 6.91 -17.14
N PRO A 67 -12.62 7.36 -18.20
CA PRO A 67 -11.18 7.50 -18.12
C PRO A 67 -10.87 8.32 -16.88
N LEU A 68 -9.97 7.80 -16.02
CA LEU A 68 -9.53 8.52 -14.84
C LEU A 68 -9.22 9.95 -15.26
N PRO A 69 -9.86 10.98 -14.65
CA PRO A 69 -9.45 12.35 -14.92
C PRO A 69 -7.95 12.38 -14.61
N GLU A 70 -7.14 12.80 -15.58
CA GLU A 70 -5.71 13.04 -15.41
C GLU A 70 -5.54 13.69 -14.05
N ALA A 71 -4.90 12.97 -13.11
CA ALA A 71 -4.73 13.46 -11.76
C ALA A 71 -4.22 14.89 -11.86
N PRO A 72 -4.82 15.87 -11.17
CA PRO A 72 -4.40 17.26 -11.30
C PRO A 72 -2.90 17.28 -11.08
N MET A 73 -2.14 17.64 -12.12
CA MET A 73 -0.71 17.80 -12.01
C MET A 73 -0.51 18.90 -10.98
N LEU A 74 -0.28 18.50 -9.72
CA LEU A 74 0.14 19.42 -8.69
C LEU A 74 1.40 20.08 -9.24
N PRO A 75 1.50 21.42 -9.25
CA PRO A 75 2.69 22.07 -9.76
C PRO A 75 3.87 21.58 -8.93
N VAL A 76 4.80 20.89 -9.59
CA VAL A 76 6.09 20.53 -9.01
C VAL A 76 6.82 21.84 -8.77
N ARG A 77 6.81 22.28 -7.51
CA ARG A 77 7.65 23.39 -7.05
C ARG A 77 9.00 22.77 -6.67
N TRP A 78 10.00 23.05 -7.49
CA TRP A 78 11.41 22.79 -7.22
C TRP A 78 11.95 23.84 -6.24
#